data_AF-A0A7X7G5L5-F1
#
_entry.id   AF-A0A7X7G5L5-F1
#
_cell.length_a   1.000
_cell.length_b   1.000
_cell.length_c   1.000
_cell.angle_alpha   90.00
_cell.angle_beta   90.00
_cell.angle_gamma   90.00
#
_symmetry.space_group_name_H-M   'P 1'
#
loop_
_entity.id
_entity.type
_entity.pdbx_description
1 polymer ?
#
loop_
_entity_poly.entity_id
_entity_poly.type
_entity_poly.pdbx_seq_one_letter_code
_entity_poly.pdbx_strand_id
1 'polypeptide(L)'
;MRFSRRACLTPLFALAILSAGCGKDPGAAKDAPAEKTSISETEMVVSLGGGARMKFLKVPALNLWVGQFEVSNLEYRRLKKTHDSGDHKGISVSEDDQPVVNVTWNEAKAFCDWLNKEHGMDESRTFKFRLPTGSEWETYALAGKTGIFPWGNNSPNPPGKWNYYGEENKDVARKIKGHNDGYEASAPVRKSGKNALGLFGVGGNVWEWTDEAYDESDKYRVYRGGSWADAEPLFMKVARRSYNTKDYKGATVGFRVVAEVAEMTAEQKAEAAEALKKKAEAAAKAEAAKAEADRAAAEASQARESASKAEQERAKIEKREMAKNELERLLAGRRFDEASARLEAYAVEFGKDDYYKKNQELVKNIKILSLSEGATMEFMWVEPLGLWVGKYEVSNKQYKLCDKEHSSGMFKDENMDGDSQPVIQVSYNDAEAYCKWLTDSHGAAAKGEFRLPTEQEWETFALCGQQRDFPWGSEWPPTKGNYGLIEGYDDGYPVSCPITESGDNEWGIFGVGGNVWEWCQGSLDGTGHFNVFRGGAWNLNKPDSLRIANRAGDAADTRSSFVGFRVVLNAPPPAP
;
A
#
# COMPACT_ATOMS: atom_id res chain seq x y z
N MET A 1 15.21 -55.46 19.85
CA MET A 1 14.16 -56.27 20.52
C MET A 1 14.20 -56.01 22.02
N ARG A 2 13.02 -55.74 22.60
CA ARG A 2 12.60 -55.77 24.02
C ARG A 2 13.12 -54.71 25.02
N PHE A 3 12.14 -53.85 25.35
CA PHE A 3 11.92 -52.90 26.44
C PHE A 3 12.24 -53.32 27.89
N SER A 4 12.49 -52.32 28.76
CA SER A 4 11.95 -52.21 30.13
C SER A 4 12.07 -50.76 30.62
N ARG A 5 10.99 -49.97 30.66
CA ARG A 5 9.99 -49.72 31.75
C ARG A 5 10.46 -48.85 32.93
N ARG A 6 9.90 -47.64 32.90
CA ARG A 6 9.53 -46.65 33.93
C ARG A 6 9.64 -47.06 35.40
N ALA A 7 10.20 -46.14 36.20
CA ALA A 7 10.13 -46.10 37.65
C ALA A 7 9.14 -45.02 38.13
N CYS A 8 8.37 -45.37 39.17
CA CYS A 8 7.63 -44.46 40.05
C CYS A 8 8.56 -43.76 41.05
N LEU A 9 8.24 -42.54 41.48
CA LEU A 9 8.09 -42.16 42.91
C LEU A 9 7.71 -40.69 43.07
N THR A 10 6.71 -40.45 43.91
CA THR A 10 6.19 -39.18 44.43
C THR A 10 7.03 -38.67 45.63
N PRO A 11 6.80 -37.42 46.12
CA PRO A 11 7.88 -36.49 46.45
C PRO A 11 8.12 -36.28 47.95
N LEU A 12 9.24 -35.61 48.27
CA LEU A 12 9.51 -34.99 49.58
C LEU A 12 9.88 -33.51 49.40
N PHE A 13 9.34 -32.70 50.31
CA PHE A 13 9.48 -31.27 50.48
C PHE A 13 10.93 -30.76 50.49
N ALA A 14 11.19 -29.63 49.82
CA ALA A 14 12.10 -28.60 50.33
C ALA A 14 11.92 -27.25 49.60
N LEU A 15 11.67 -26.22 50.43
CA LEU A 15 11.96 -24.79 50.30
C LEU A 15 12.97 -24.38 49.21
N ALA A 16 12.61 -23.43 48.34
CA ALA A 16 13.54 -22.44 47.78
C ALA A 16 12.85 -21.24 47.11
N ILE A 17 13.13 -20.05 47.66
CA ILE A 17 13.63 -18.83 46.98
C ILE A 17 12.71 -18.12 45.98
N LEU A 18 12.33 -16.89 46.38
CA LEU A 18 11.74 -15.84 45.56
C LEU A 18 12.61 -15.54 44.32
N SER A 19 11.98 -15.57 43.15
CA SER A 19 12.42 -14.81 41.98
C SER A 19 11.27 -13.91 41.50
N ALA A 20 11.63 -12.66 41.21
CA ALA A 20 10.72 -11.59 40.85
C ALA A 20 10.04 -11.85 39.51
N GLY A 21 8.70 -11.85 39.51
CA GLY A 21 7.86 -11.78 38.33
C GLY A 21 7.25 -10.40 38.20
N CYS A 22 7.33 -9.83 36.99
CA CYS A 22 6.79 -8.56 36.56
C CYS A 22 5.39 -8.26 37.13
N GLY A 23 5.31 -7.16 37.89
CA GLY A 23 4.06 -6.56 38.34
C GLY A 23 3.56 -5.54 37.31
N LYS A 24 2.32 -5.76 36.87
CA LYS A 24 1.49 -4.89 36.04
C LYS A 24 1.45 -3.45 36.56
N ASP A 25 1.36 -2.51 35.61
CA ASP A 25 1.01 -1.10 35.80
C ASP A 25 -0.12 -0.91 36.82
N PRO A 26 0.08 -0.12 37.89
CA PRO A 26 -1.03 0.47 38.61
C PRO A 26 -1.49 1.71 37.84
N GLY A 27 -2.77 1.71 37.47
CA GLY A 27 -3.41 2.77 36.70
C GLY A 27 -3.15 4.16 37.25
N ALA A 28 -3.11 5.10 36.32
CA ALA A 28 -3.07 6.53 36.57
C ALA A 28 -4.10 6.93 37.62
N ALA A 29 -3.64 7.07 38.86
CA ALA A 29 -4.31 7.90 39.84
C ALA A 29 -4.35 9.30 39.24
N LYS A 30 -5.56 9.85 39.09
CA LYS A 30 -5.73 11.28 38.82
C LYS A 30 -5.11 12.02 40.00
N ASP A 31 -3.88 12.48 39.81
CA ASP A 31 -3.19 13.30 40.78
C ASP A 31 -4.08 14.50 41.12
N ALA A 32 -4.32 14.71 42.41
CA ALA A 32 -4.83 15.98 42.90
C ALA A 32 -3.93 17.09 42.31
N PRO A 33 -4.48 18.27 41.92
CA PRO A 33 -3.67 19.33 41.33
C PRO A 33 -2.56 19.67 42.31
N ALA A 34 -1.32 19.32 41.94
CA ALA A 34 -0.15 19.62 42.75
C ALA A 34 -0.14 21.13 43.01
N GLU A 35 -0.01 21.51 44.28
CA GLU A 35 0.10 22.91 44.69
C GLU A 35 1.16 23.61 43.82
N LYS A 36 0.78 24.71 43.16
CA LYS A 36 1.62 25.34 42.13
C LYS A 36 2.95 25.85 42.70
N THR A 37 2.93 26.32 43.93
CA THR A 37 4.10 26.79 44.66
C THR A 37 3.97 26.38 46.13
N SER A 38 4.98 25.71 46.67
CA SER A 38 5.08 25.43 48.11
C SER A 38 6.24 26.22 48.72
N ILE A 39 6.07 26.70 49.95
CA ILE A 39 7.07 27.52 50.64
C ILE A 39 7.14 27.13 52.12
N SER A 40 8.36 27.00 52.63
CA SER A 40 8.69 26.81 54.04
C SER A 40 9.58 27.95 54.52
N GLU A 41 10.12 27.89 55.74
CA GLU A 41 11.05 28.92 56.24
C GLU A 41 12.36 29.01 55.42
N THR A 42 12.79 27.91 54.80
CA THR A 42 14.11 27.80 54.15
C THR A 42 14.06 27.45 52.68
N GLU A 43 12.93 26.93 52.19
CA GLU A 43 12.79 26.37 50.84
C GLU A 43 11.48 26.79 50.17
N MET A 44 11.56 27.17 48.89
CA MET A 44 10.42 27.41 48.01
C MET A 44 10.53 26.51 46.77
N VAL A 45 9.44 25.87 46.37
CA VAL A 45 9.37 25.01 45.18
C VAL A 45 8.26 25.51 44.26
N VAL A 46 8.59 25.78 42.99
CA VAL A 46 7.64 26.20 41.95
C VAL A 46 7.48 25.07 40.94
N SER A 47 6.26 24.56 40.77
CA SER A 47 5.93 23.51 39.81
C SER A 47 5.64 24.13 38.44
N LEU A 48 6.41 23.75 37.42
CA LEU A 48 6.27 24.26 36.04
C LEU A 48 5.38 23.35 35.17
N GLY A 49 4.84 22.27 35.74
CA GLY A 49 4.09 21.25 35.02
C GLY A 49 4.96 20.28 34.19
N GLY A 50 4.40 19.13 33.82
CA GLY A 50 5.11 18.11 33.03
C GLY A 50 6.36 17.55 33.71
N GLY A 51 6.35 17.45 35.04
CA GLY A 51 7.44 16.91 35.85
C GLY A 51 8.54 17.92 36.25
N ALA A 52 8.58 19.10 35.64
CA ALA A 52 9.59 20.13 35.92
C ALA A 52 9.27 20.94 37.18
N ARG A 53 10.26 21.18 38.04
CA ARG A 53 10.13 21.95 39.29
C ARG A 53 11.40 22.75 39.59
N MET A 54 11.23 24.04 39.87
CA MET A 54 12.31 24.91 40.33
C MET A 54 12.34 24.96 41.86
N LYS A 55 13.51 24.77 42.46
CA LYS A 55 13.72 24.88 43.91
C LYS A 55 14.54 26.12 44.22
N PHE A 56 14.14 26.87 45.23
CA PHE A 56 14.80 28.08 45.70
C PHE A 56 15.11 27.96 47.19
N LEU A 57 16.24 28.51 47.62
CA LEU A 57 16.66 28.57 49.02
C LEU A 57 16.61 30.02 49.52
N LYS A 58 16.15 30.23 50.75
CA LYS A 58 16.12 31.56 51.36
C LYS A 58 17.54 32.02 51.68
N VAL A 59 17.90 33.23 51.27
CA VAL A 59 19.15 33.91 51.64
C VAL A 59 18.81 35.09 52.54
N PRO A 60 18.85 34.94 53.87
CA PRO A 60 18.36 35.96 54.81
C PRO A 60 19.04 37.32 54.66
N ALA A 61 20.35 37.33 54.39
CA ALA A 61 21.14 38.56 54.20
C ALA A 61 20.63 39.45 53.07
N LEU A 62 19.91 38.89 52.09
CA LEU A 62 19.33 39.61 50.95
C LEU A 62 17.81 39.73 51.04
N ASN A 63 17.17 39.03 51.99
CA ASN A 63 15.75 38.74 51.99
C ASN A 63 15.23 38.13 50.66
N LEU A 64 16.09 37.43 49.91
CA LEU A 64 15.77 36.86 48.59
C LEU A 64 15.65 35.34 48.62
N TRP A 65 14.87 34.80 47.70
CA TRP A 65 14.84 33.39 47.36
C TRP A 65 15.74 33.17 46.14
N VAL A 66 16.78 32.37 46.27
CA VAL A 66 17.75 32.14 45.19
C VAL A 66 17.56 30.73 44.65
N GLY A 67 17.43 30.58 43.34
CA GLY A 67 17.33 29.27 42.70
C GLY A 67 18.47 28.38 43.18
N GLN A 68 18.16 27.19 43.67
CA GLN A 68 19.14 26.25 44.20
C GLN A 68 20.14 25.83 43.10
N PHE A 69 19.67 25.79 41.87
CA PHE A 69 20.36 25.36 40.67
C PHE A 69 20.38 26.49 39.62
N GLU A 70 21.30 26.40 38.66
CA GLU A 70 21.11 27.07 37.36
C GLU A 70 19.80 26.57 36.73
N VAL A 71 19.18 27.37 35.86
CA VAL A 71 18.01 26.91 35.11
C VAL A 71 18.44 25.76 34.20
N SER A 72 17.73 24.64 34.27
CA SER A 72 18.00 23.44 33.48
C SER A 72 17.33 23.48 32.10
N ASN A 73 17.78 22.62 31.18
CA ASN A 73 17.13 22.47 29.87
C ASN A 73 15.66 22.04 30.00
N LEU A 74 15.34 21.13 30.94
CA LEU A 74 13.97 20.69 31.18
C LEU A 74 13.05 21.84 31.62
N GLU A 75 13.54 22.72 32.50
CA GLU A 75 12.82 23.90 32.98
C GLU A 75 12.64 24.91 31.85
N TYR A 76 13.70 25.22 31.09
CA TYR A 76 13.63 26.18 29.99
C TYR A 76 12.69 25.75 28.86
N ARG A 77 12.63 24.45 28.55
CA ARG A 77 11.71 23.89 27.54
C ARG A 77 10.23 24.02 27.90
N ARG A 78 9.89 24.37 29.15
CA ARG A 78 8.51 24.74 29.53
C ARG A 78 8.08 26.05 28.88
N LEU A 79 9.01 27.00 28.71
CA LEU A 79 8.80 28.20 27.91
C LEU A 79 8.97 27.91 26.41
N LYS A 80 10.11 27.33 26.01
CA LYS A 80 10.48 27.16 24.60
C LYS A 80 10.72 25.69 24.28
N LYS A 81 9.65 24.97 23.93
CA LYS A 81 9.66 23.51 23.71
C LYS A 81 10.72 23.01 22.73
N THR A 82 11.10 23.82 21.75
CA THR A 82 12.08 23.49 20.72
C THR A 82 13.51 23.90 21.07
N HIS A 83 13.78 24.37 22.29
CA HIS A 83 15.12 24.75 22.71
C HIS A 83 16.07 23.55 22.78
N ASP A 84 17.26 23.77 22.22
CA ASP A 84 18.39 22.86 22.21
C ASP A 84 19.65 23.65 22.55
N SER A 85 20.36 23.21 23.60
CA SER A 85 21.61 23.80 24.04
C SER A 85 22.81 23.27 23.25
N GLY A 86 22.62 22.25 22.40
CA GLY A 86 23.63 21.67 21.51
C GLY A 86 24.63 20.74 22.21
N ASP A 87 25.80 20.57 21.59
CA ASP A 87 26.90 19.76 22.08
C ASP A 87 28.24 20.52 22.10
N HIS A 88 29.18 20.03 22.90
CA HIS A 88 30.58 20.45 22.87
C HIS A 88 31.48 19.26 22.52
N LYS A 89 32.10 19.30 21.33
CA LYS A 89 33.02 18.26 20.84
C LYS A 89 32.40 16.85 20.89
N GLY A 90 31.11 16.73 20.56
CA GLY A 90 30.38 15.46 20.59
C GLY A 90 29.81 15.07 21.96
N ILE A 91 29.93 15.95 22.98
CA ILE A 91 29.37 15.75 24.32
C ILE A 91 28.14 16.65 24.47
N SER A 92 26.98 16.05 24.67
CA SER A 92 25.72 16.79 24.86
C SER A 92 25.83 17.76 26.05
N VAL A 93 25.40 19.00 25.83
CA VAL A 93 25.12 19.99 26.88
C VAL A 93 23.63 20.35 26.92
N SER A 94 22.79 19.51 26.29
CA SER A 94 21.36 19.72 26.15
C SER A 94 20.48 18.69 26.88
N GLU A 95 21.06 17.86 27.74
CA GLU A 95 20.32 16.93 28.58
C GLU A 95 19.43 17.67 29.58
N ASP A 96 18.30 17.05 29.94
CA ASP A 96 17.24 17.67 30.74
C ASP A 96 17.72 18.22 32.10
N ASP A 97 18.70 17.57 32.72
CA ASP A 97 19.25 17.94 34.05
C ASP A 97 20.54 18.79 33.99
N GLN A 98 21.01 19.13 32.79
CA GLN A 98 22.12 20.07 32.57
C GLN A 98 21.62 21.52 32.56
N PRO A 99 22.48 22.50 32.88
CA PRO A 99 22.14 23.91 32.79
C PRO A 99 21.81 24.28 31.34
N VAL A 100 20.81 25.13 31.14
CA VAL A 100 20.50 25.70 29.84
C VAL A 100 21.61 26.66 29.42
N VAL A 101 22.15 26.45 28.21
CA VAL A 101 23.17 27.31 27.59
C VAL A 101 22.76 27.66 26.17
N ASN A 102 23.59 28.43 25.45
CA ASN A 102 23.22 28.99 24.13
C ASN A 102 21.92 29.82 24.19
N VAL A 103 21.70 30.47 25.34
CA VAL A 103 20.63 31.43 25.59
C VAL A 103 21.20 32.82 25.77
N THR A 104 20.54 33.79 25.15
CA THR A 104 20.86 35.21 25.30
C THR A 104 20.43 35.74 26.66
N TRP A 105 20.95 36.90 27.05
CA TRP A 105 20.45 37.61 28.24
C TRP A 105 18.97 37.98 28.08
N ASN A 106 18.55 38.38 26.87
CA ASN A 106 17.16 38.68 26.55
C ASN A 106 16.26 37.44 26.71
N GLU A 107 16.71 36.27 26.27
CA GLU A 107 16.00 34.99 26.45
C GLU A 107 15.93 34.57 27.93
N ALA A 108 16.96 34.85 28.73
CA ALA A 108 16.96 34.61 30.17
C ALA A 108 15.95 35.52 30.90
N LYS A 109 15.88 36.81 30.54
CA LYS A 109 14.84 37.73 31.04
C LYS A 109 13.43 37.29 30.63
N ALA A 110 13.26 36.88 29.37
CA ALA A 110 11.97 36.36 28.90
C ALA A 110 11.50 35.13 29.69
N PHE A 111 12.43 34.29 30.17
CA PHE A 111 12.11 33.19 31.07
C PHE A 111 11.63 33.68 32.44
N CYS A 112 12.27 34.69 33.02
CA CYS A 112 11.78 35.32 34.25
C CYS A 112 10.39 35.97 34.07
N ASP A 113 10.15 36.64 32.94
CA ASP A 113 8.86 37.25 32.63
C ASP A 113 7.76 36.21 32.46
N TRP A 114 8.08 35.08 31.83
CA TRP A 114 7.20 33.92 31.74
C TRP A 114 6.88 33.34 33.13
N LEU A 115 7.87 33.21 34.02
CA LEU A 115 7.63 32.79 35.40
C LEU A 115 6.70 33.77 36.14
N ASN A 116 6.89 35.09 35.98
CA ASN A 116 6.00 36.09 36.57
C ASN A 116 4.56 35.97 36.04
N LYS A 117 4.40 35.70 34.74
CA LYS A 117 3.08 35.54 34.12
C LYS A 117 2.35 34.28 34.62
N GLU A 118 3.06 33.16 34.76
CA GLU A 118 2.44 31.88 35.10
C GLU A 118 2.38 31.60 36.60
N HIS A 119 3.33 32.13 37.36
CA HIS A 119 3.59 31.81 38.77
C HIS A 119 3.78 33.06 39.66
N GLY A 120 3.56 34.27 39.15
CA GLY A 120 3.82 35.53 39.88
C GLY A 120 2.87 35.83 41.04
N MET A 121 1.85 35.00 41.29
CA MET A 121 0.99 35.12 42.46
C MET A 121 0.29 33.79 42.78
N ASP A 122 -0.04 33.63 44.06
CA ASP A 122 -1.00 32.65 44.56
C ASP A 122 -2.10 33.34 45.39
N GLU A 123 -2.85 32.58 46.18
CA GLU A 123 -3.99 33.09 46.98
C GLU A 123 -3.60 34.10 48.07
N SER A 124 -2.33 34.15 48.48
CA SER A 124 -1.89 34.99 49.59
C SER A 124 -0.64 35.81 49.32
N ARG A 125 0.13 35.49 48.27
CA ARG A 125 1.46 36.04 48.03
C ARG A 125 1.65 36.47 46.58
N THR A 126 2.51 37.47 46.41
CA THR A 126 3.10 37.83 45.11
C THR A 126 4.53 37.32 45.02
N PHE A 127 4.93 36.91 43.83
CA PHE A 127 6.27 36.47 43.49
C PHE A 127 6.81 37.33 42.35
N LYS A 128 8.04 37.81 42.50
CA LYS A 128 8.76 38.52 41.42
C LYS A 128 10.03 37.79 41.09
N PHE A 129 9.99 37.01 40.01
CA PHE A 129 11.11 36.29 39.43
C PHE A 129 11.95 37.20 38.54
N ARG A 130 13.27 37.17 38.70
CA ARG A 130 14.22 37.96 37.90
C ARG A 130 15.61 37.34 37.91
N LEU A 131 16.49 37.87 37.06
CA LEU A 131 17.92 37.63 37.19
C LEU A 131 18.46 38.32 38.46
N PRO A 132 19.49 37.74 39.11
CA PRO A 132 20.16 38.38 40.24
C PRO A 132 20.89 39.65 39.77
N THR A 133 20.98 40.67 40.61
CA THR A 133 21.95 41.75 40.39
C THR A 133 23.37 41.24 40.63
N GLY A 134 24.38 41.95 40.13
CA GLY A 134 25.78 41.58 40.37
C GLY A 134 26.16 41.49 41.85
N SER A 135 25.66 42.41 42.68
CA SER A 135 25.94 42.44 44.12
C SER A 135 25.19 41.34 44.90
N GLU A 136 23.95 41.03 44.51
CA GLU A 136 23.23 39.87 45.05
C GLU A 136 23.97 38.57 44.73
N TRP A 137 24.43 38.42 43.49
CA TRP A 137 25.20 37.26 43.03
C TRP A 137 26.44 37.03 43.89
N GLU A 138 27.25 38.07 44.11
CA GLU A 138 28.45 37.98 44.98
C GLU A 138 28.09 37.58 46.41
N THR A 139 27.03 38.16 46.95
CA THR A 139 26.61 37.94 48.34
C THR A 139 26.24 36.48 48.57
N TYR A 140 25.41 35.89 47.71
CA TYR A 140 25.05 34.48 47.85
C TYR A 140 26.17 33.53 47.42
N ALA A 141 27.06 33.94 46.51
CA ALA A 141 28.23 33.15 46.13
C ALA A 141 29.18 32.93 47.31
N LEU A 142 29.44 33.99 48.08
CA LEU A 142 30.26 33.94 49.30
C LEU A 142 29.59 33.23 50.48
N ALA A 143 28.26 33.09 50.46
CA ALA A 143 27.52 32.35 51.48
C ALA A 143 27.81 32.81 52.92
N GLY A 144 27.90 34.14 53.13
CA GLY A 144 28.18 34.75 54.43
C GLY A 144 29.64 34.66 54.90
N LYS A 145 30.56 34.22 54.03
CA LYS A 145 32.00 34.14 54.31
C LYS A 145 32.76 35.29 53.66
N THR A 146 33.93 35.60 54.19
CA THR A 146 34.94 36.38 53.46
C THR A 146 35.81 35.43 52.63
N GLY A 147 36.13 35.79 51.39
CA GLY A 147 36.89 34.90 50.52
C GLY A 147 36.97 35.35 49.07
N ILE A 148 37.75 34.61 48.30
CA ILE A 148 38.01 34.83 46.87
C ILE A 148 37.11 33.94 46.02
N PHE A 149 36.82 32.72 46.48
CA PHE A 149 36.06 31.70 45.74
C PHE A 149 34.75 31.32 46.47
N PRO A 150 33.75 30.77 45.76
CA PRO A 150 32.47 30.34 46.36
C PRO A 150 32.59 29.28 47.48
N TRP A 151 33.70 28.54 47.52
CA TRP A 151 34.01 27.54 48.55
C TRP A 151 34.96 28.05 49.66
N GLY A 152 35.46 29.28 49.56
CA GLY A 152 36.45 29.87 50.47
C GLY A 152 37.88 29.86 49.89
N ASN A 153 38.89 30.18 50.72
CA ASN A 153 40.27 30.41 50.24
C ASN A 153 41.18 29.16 50.33
N ASN A 154 40.73 28.10 50.97
CA ASN A 154 41.56 26.94 51.29
C ASN A 154 41.75 26.04 50.06
N SER A 155 43.00 25.60 49.84
CA SER A 155 43.33 24.60 48.82
C SER A 155 42.67 23.24 49.12
N PRO A 156 42.26 22.46 48.10
CA PRO A 156 42.37 22.71 46.65
C PRO A 156 41.34 23.73 46.12
N ASN A 157 41.78 24.56 45.16
CA ASN A 157 40.97 25.54 44.45
C ASN A 157 40.98 25.22 42.94
N PRO A 158 39.93 24.64 42.35
CA PRO A 158 38.64 24.28 42.93
C PRO A 158 38.65 22.91 43.65
N PRO A 159 37.82 22.72 44.69
CA PRO A 159 37.63 21.42 45.31
C PRO A 159 36.82 20.48 44.41
N GLY A 160 37.11 19.19 44.48
CA GLY A 160 36.85 18.23 43.40
C GLY A 160 35.47 18.21 42.73
N LYS A 161 34.36 18.52 43.42
CA LYS A 161 33.02 18.46 42.82
C LYS A 161 32.59 19.71 42.04
N TRP A 162 33.34 20.80 42.12
CA TRP A 162 33.02 22.04 41.42
C TRP A 162 33.47 21.95 39.97
N ASN A 163 32.56 22.21 39.02
CA ASN A 163 32.78 21.80 37.65
C ASN A 163 33.63 22.79 36.85
N TYR A 164 34.87 22.43 36.51
CA TYR A 164 35.86 23.26 35.82
C TYR A 164 36.75 22.39 34.93
N TYR A 165 37.61 23.03 34.11
CA TYR A 165 38.41 22.30 33.12
C TYR A 165 39.54 21.48 33.77
N GLY A 166 39.31 20.19 34.01
CA GLY A 166 40.15 19.29 34.79
C GLY A 166 40.93 18.23 34.00
N GLU A 167 41.37 17.19 34.71
CA GLU A 167 42.21 16.10 34.20
C GLU A 167 41.46 15.16 33.24
N GLU A 168 40.13 15.14 33.30
CA GLU A 168 39.26 14.43 32.35
C GLU A 168 39.31 15.03 30.94
N ASN A 169 39.74 16.30 30.79
CA ASN A 169 39.83 16.94 29.49
C ASN A 169 41.14 16.63 28.75
N LYS A 170 41.04 16.49 27.43
CA LYS A 170 42.15 16.05 26.55
C LYS A 170 43.27 17.09 26.35
N ASP A 171 43.02 18.38 26.54
CA ASP A 171 44.04 19.42 26.36
C ASP A 171 44.93 19.54 27.60
N VAL A 172 46.07 18.87 27.55
CA VAL A 172 47.03 18.80 28.66
C VAL A 172 47.66 20.15 29.01
N ALA A 173 47.64 21.15 28.10
CA ALA A 173 48.24 22.45 28.33
C ALA A 173 47.31 23.41 29.09
N ARG A 174 45.99 23.17 29.07
CA ARG A 174 44.96 24.08 29.58
C ARG A 174 44.27 23.57 30.86
N LYS A 175 44.68 22.45 31.46
CA LYS A 175 43.95 21.84 32.60
C LYS A 175 44.40 22.28 33.99
N ILE A 176 43.46 22.25 34.93
CA ILE A 176 43.74 22.42 36.36
C ILE A 176 44.40 21.14 36.89
N LYS A 177 45.70 21.22 37.17
CA LYS A 177 46.48 20.06 37.64
C LYS A 177 45.90 19.47 38.92
N GLY A 178 45.59 18.17 38.89
CA GLY A 178 45.09 17.42 40.04
C GLY A 178 43.60 17.65 40.36
N HIS A 179 42.86 18.35 39.52
CA HIS A 179 41.41 18.49 39.63
C HIS A 179 40.71 17.57 38.64
N ASN A 180 39.71 16.81 39.09
CA ASN A 180 38.86 16.00 38.24
C ASN A 180 37.46 15.92 38.85
N ASP A 181 36.47 16.41 38.13
CA ASP A 181 35.07 16.43 38.55
C ASP A 181 34.22 15.34 37.88
N GLY A 182 34.77 14.69 36.85
CA GLY A 182 34.15 13.62 36.06
C GLY A 182 33.33 14.09 34.85
N TYR A 183 33.34 15.36 34.49
CA TYR A 183 32.55 15.94 33.39
C TYR A 183 33.42 16.77 32.44
N GLU A 184 33.57 16.29 31.20
CA GLU A 184 34.33 17.03 30.17
C GLU A 184 33.63 18.32 29.67
N ALA A 185 32.34 18.50 29.98
CA ALA A 185 31.50 19.66 29.67
C ALA A 185 30.56 19.94 30.86
N SER A 186 29.43 20.62 30.66
CA SER A 186 28.51 20.94 31.76
C SER A 186 28.02 19.69 32.52
N ALA A 187 28.18 19.71 33.83
CA ALA A 187 27.64 18.69 34.72
C ALA A 187 26.11 18.88 34.91
N PRO A 188 25.37 17.82 35.29
CA PRO A 188 24.03 17.98 35.84
C PRO A 188 24.01 18.99 36.97
N VAL A 189 23.01 19.87 37.02
CA VAL A 189 22.97 21.01 37.97
C VAL A 189 23.04 20.60 39.44
N ARG A 190 22.69 19.35 39.77
CA ARG A 190 22.78 18.77 41.13
C ARG A 190 24.17 18.24 41.50
N LYS A 191 25.10 18.23 40.55
CA LYS A 191 26.44 17.65 40.68
C LYS A 191 27.57 18.65 40.47
N SER A 192 27.26 19.93 40.28
CA SER A 192 28.21 21.03 39.97
C SER A 192 28.87 21.71 41.18
N GLY A 193 29.05 20.98 42.28
CA GLY A 193 29.59 21.55 43.53
C GLY A 193 28.57 22.43 44.26
N LYS A 194 28.73 22.61 45.58
CA LYS A 194 27.72 23.28 46.43
C LYS A 194 28.38 24.19 47.45
N ASN A 195 27.92 25.44 47.59
CA ASN A 195 28.39 26.35 48.63
C ASN A 195 27.73 26.09 50.00
N ALA A 196 28.08 26.91 51.00
CA ALA A 196 27.58 26.75 52.37
C ALA A 196 26.07 27.03 52.53
N LEU A 197 25.46 27.78 51.60
CA LEU A 197 24.00 27.99 51.55
C LEU A 197 23.25 26.83 50.89
N GLY A 198 23.95 25.89 50.26
CA GLY A 198 23.31 24.80 49.53
C GLY A 198 23.01 25.10 48.07
N LEU A 199 23.55 26.21 47.52
CA LEU A 199 23.43 26.58 46.11
C LEU A 199 24.50 25.83 45.30
N PHE A 200 24.08 25.23 44.19
CA PHE A 200 24.96 24.46 43.30
C PHE A 200 25.35 25.28 42.08
N GLY A 201 26.54 25.05 41.51
CA GLY A 201 26.97 25.68 40.25
C GLY A 201 27.30 27.18 40.35
N VAL A 202 27.29 27.78 41.55
CA VAL A 202 27.64 29.21 41.72
C VAL A 202 29.14 29.49 41.44
N GLY A 203 29.92 28.47 41.11
CA GLY A 203 31.33 28.56 40.78
C GLY A 203 31.70 27.46 39.80
N GLY A 204 31.80 27.77 38.52
CA GLY A 204 31.98 26.77 37.47
C GLY A 204 30.64 26.25 36.96
N ASN A 205 30.66 25.11 36.28
CA ASN A 205 29.56 24.62 35.44
C ASN A 205 29.25 25.60 34.31
N VAL A 206 28.37 26.59 34.49
CA VAL A 206 28.19 27.65 33.48
C VAL A 206 28.29 29.04 34.11
N TRP A 207 28.77 29.98 33.31
CA TRP A 207 28.65 31.39 33.65
C TRP A 207 27.18 31.78 33.79
N GLU A 208 26.83 32.60 34.77
CA GLU A 208 25.45 33.02 35.02
C GLU A 208 25.22 34.48 34.62
N TRP A 209 24.29 34.73 33.69
CA TRP A 209 23.80 36.07 33.39
C TRP A 209 23.24 36.77 34.64
N THR A 210 23.57 38.05 34.80
CA THR A 210 23.05 38.93 35.87
C THR A 210 22.29 40.13 35.30
N ASP A 211 21.45 40.76 36.10
CA ASP A 211 20.78 42.03 35.78
C ASP A 211 21.70 43.23 36.10
N GLU A 212 22.92 43.20 35.56
CA GLU A 212 23.93 44.24 35.73
C GLU A 212 24.46 44.68 34.35
N ALA A 213 24.41 45.98 34.07
CA ALA A 213 25.08 46.57 32.93
C ALA A 213 26.60 46.58 33.17
N TYR A 214 27.39 46.23 32.16
CA TYR A 214 28.85 46.31 32.28
C TYR A 214 29.34 47.77 32.29
N ASP A 215 28.72 48.61 31.46
CA ASP A 215 29.00 50.03 31.28
C ASP A 215 27.70 50.83 31.11
N GLU A 216 27.82 52.16 31.01
CA GLU A 216 26.69 53.09 30.82
C GLU A 216 25.99 52.94 29.46
N SER A 217 26.60 52.22 28.51
CA SER A 217 26.07 52.06 27.17
C SER A 217 24.88 51.09 27.13
N ASP A 218 24.64 50.32 28.20
CA ASP A 218 23.61 49.28 28.31
C ASP A 218 23.65 48.22 27.19
N LYS A 219 24.76 48.12 26.45
CA LYS A 219 24.96 47.16 25.35
C LYS A 219 25.43 45.82 25.86
N TYR A 220 26.24 45.85 26.91
CA TYR A 220 26.90 44.69 27.49
C TYR A 220 26.29 44.35 28.85
N ARG A 221 26.05 43.06 29.07
CA ARG A 221 25.55 42.51 30.34
C ARG A 221 26.64 41.70 31.00
N VAL A 222 26.65 41.73 32.33
CA VAL A 222 27.62 40.99 33.12
C VAL A 222 27.14 39.56 33.36
N TYR A 223 28.06 38.61 33.25
CA TYR A 223 27.89 37.25 33.75
C TYR A 223 29.04 36.87 34.68
N ARG A 224 28.76 35.98 35.65
CA ARG A 224 29.62 35.68 36.80
C ARG A 224 29.80 34.18 37.00
N GLY A 225 30.82 33.78 37.76
CA GLY A 225 30.94 32.40 38.29
C GLY A 225 31.93 31.46 37.61
N GLY A 226 32.37 31.71 36.38
CA GLY A 226 33.20 30.74 35.65
C GLY A 226 32.37 29.62 35.03
N SER A 227 33.03 28.75 34.27
CA SER A 227 32.39 27.61 33.60
C SER A 227 33.29 26.38 33.53
N TRP A 228 32.74 25.26 33.06
CA TRP A 228 33.44 24.02 32.75
C TRP A 228 34.60 24.19 31.76
N ALA A 229 34.65 25.30 31.00
CA ALA A 229 35.73 25.59 30.04
C ALA A 229 36.89 26.42 30.62
N ASP A 230 36.80 26.81 31.90
CA ASP A 230 37.76 27.69 32.57
C ASP A 230 38.73 26.90 33.45
N ALA A 231 40.03 27.19 33.31
CA ALA A 231 41.09 26.57 34.11
C ALA A 231 41.93 27.57 34.90
N GLU A 232 41.90 28.85 34.52
CA GLU A 232 42.70 29.85 35.21
C GLU A 232 42.01 30.29 36.51
N PRO A 233 42.75 30.39 37.63
CA PRO A 233 42.19 30.79 38.92
C PRO A 233 41.47 32.15 38.91
N LEU A 234 41.72 33.02 37.92
CA LEU A 234 41.05 34.31 37.81
C LEU A 234 39.55 34.17 37.49
N PHE A 235 39.14 33.15 36.72
CA PHE A 235 37.75 32.94 36.29
C PHE A 235 36.89 32.33 37.39
N MET A 236 37.52 31.74 38.40
CA MET A 236 36.86 31.12 39.55
C MET A 236 36.50 32.14 40.65
N LYS A 237 37.05 33.35 40.59
CA LYS A 237 36.91 34.36 41.66
C LYS A 237 35.49 34.92 41.67
N VAL A 238 34.90 35.06 42.86
CA VAL A 238 33.59 35.70 43.05
C VAL A 238 33.57 37.12 42.48
N ALA A 239 34.64 37.88 42.68
CA ALA A 239 34.77 39.25 42.18
C ALA A 239 34.99 39.34 40.65
N ARG A 240 35.16 38.21 39.93
CA ARG A 240 35.39 38.23 38.50
C ARG A 240 34.10 38.56 37.76
N ARG A 241 34.13 39.70 37.07
CA ARG A 241 33.10 40.13 36.11
C ARG A 241 33.58 39.80 34.69
N SER A 242 32.78 39.05 33.95
CA SER A 242 32.89 38.88 32.50
C SER A 242 31.64 39.49 31.84
N TYR A 243 31.71 39.82 30.56
CA TYR A 243 30.61 40.52 29.89
C TYR A 243 30.55 40.17 28.40
N ASN A 244 29.36 40.26 27.84
CA ASN A 244 29.14 40.19 26.40
C ASN A 244 27.83 40.92 26.05
N THR A 245 27.53 41.07 24.76
CA THR A 245 26.30 41.72 24.29
C THR A 245 25.05 40.96 24.75
N LYS A 246 23.92 41.68 24.89
CA LYS A 246 22.63 41.07 25.29
C LYS A 246 22.20 39.89 24.42
N ASP A 247 22.61 39.87 23.14
CA ASP A 247 22.26 38.83 22.16
C ASP A 247 23.34 37.74 22.01
N TYR A 248 24.39 37.75 22.84
CA TYR A 248 25.41 36.71 22.81
C TYR A 248 24.86 35.36 23.27
N LYS A 249 25.21 34.30 22.53
CA LYS A 249 24.95 32.91 22.88
C LYS A 249 26.29 32.18 22.99
N GLY A 250 26.47 31.43 24.08
CA GLY A 250 27.64 30.58 24.25
C GLY A 250 27.29 29.31 25.01
N ALA A 251 27.98 28.22 24.68
CA ALA A 251 27.83 26.91 25.31
C ALA A 251 28.30 26.85 26.77
N THR A 252 28.86 27.96 27.27
CA THR A 252 29.37 28.10 28.65
C THR A 252 28.60 29.13 29.46
N VAL A 253 27.55 29.75 28.90
CA VAL A 253 26.78 30.81 29.57
C VAL A 253 25.32 30.42 29.67
N GLY A 254 24.84 30.27 30.90
CA GLY A 254 23.45 30.08 31.29
C GLY A 254 23.00 31.15 32.26
N PHE A 255 22.07 30.81 33.16
CA PHE A 255 21.56 31.74 34.16
C PHE A 255 20.87 31.05 35.33
N ARG A 256 20.63 31.82 36.39
CA ARG A 256 19.87 31.46 37.57
C ARG A 256 18.78 32.49 37.82
N VAL A 257 17.71 32.07 38.47
CA VAL A 257 16.59 32.95 38.84
C VAL A 257 16.61 33.21 40.34
N VAL A 258 16.31 34.46 40.72
CA VAL A 258 15.95 34.84 42.10
C VAL A 258 14.49 35.26 42.15
N ALA A 259 13.88 35.15 43.32
CA ALA A 259 12.51 35.58 43.58
C ALA A 259 12.41 36.45 44.83
N GLU A 260 11.66 37.54 44.72
CA GLU A 260 11.12 38.29 45.85
C GLU A 260 9.73 37.77 46.17
N VAL A 261 9.40 37.67 47.46
CA VAL A 261 8.09 37.20 47.95
C VAL A 261 7.52 38.25 48.88
N ALA A 262 6.28 38.68 48.63
CA ALA A 262 5.56 39.62 49.48
C ALA A 262 4.16 39.11 49.80
N GLU A 263 3.77 39.21 51.08
CA GLU A 263 2.42 38.95 51.54
C GLU A 263 1.45 40.02 51.02
N MET A 264 0.27 39.57 50.55
CA MET A 264 -0.77 40.47 50.07
C MET A 264 -1.60 41.07 51.21
N THR A 265 -2.09 42.30 51.03
CA THR A 265 -3.15 42.89 51.87
C THR A 265 -4.50 42.20 51.63
N ALA A 266 -5.48 42.43 52.50
CA ALA A 266 -6.83 41.87 52.33
C ALA A 266 -7.48 42.28 50.99
N GLU A 267 -7.25 43.52 50.55
CA GLU A 267 -7.73 44.06 49.27
C GLU A 267 -7.05 43.34 48.09
N GLN A 268 -5.72 43.20 48.13
CA GLN A 268 -4.95 42.47 47.12
C GLN A 268 -5.34 40.98 47.02
N LYS A 269 -5.67 40.34 48.15
CA LYS A 269 -6.17 38.96 48.18
C LYS A 269 -7.52 38.83 47.47
N ALA A 270 -8.43 39.79 47.66
CA ALA A 270 -9.73 39.79 46.99
C ALA A 270 -9.58 39.96 45.46
N GLU A 271 -8.73 40.88 45.02
CA GLU A 271 -8.43 41.08 43.59
C GLU A 271 -7.77 39.85 42.96
N ALA A 272 -6.81 39.24 43.65
CA ALA A 272 -6.12 38.03 43.20
C ALA A 272 -7.09 36.84 43.07
N ALA A 273 -8.01 36.67 44.02
CA ALA A 273 -9.05 35.63 43.96
C ALA A 273 -9.96 35.80 42.74
N GLU A 274 -10.37 37.02 42.41
CA GLU A 274 -11.17 37.30 41.21
C GLU A 274 -10.37 37.05 39.91
N ALA A 275 -9.10 37.47 39.87
CA ALA A 275 -8.23 37.24 38.72
C ALA A 275 -7.98 35.74 38.48
N LEU A 276 -7.75 34.96 39.54
CA LEU A 276 -7.57 33.51 39.47
C LEU A 276 -8.84 32.81 38.98
N LYS A 277 -10.02 33.25 39.44
CA LYS A 277 -11.31 32.75 38.95
C LYS A 277 -11.48 32.99 37.45
N LYS A 278 -11.23 34.22 36.97
CA LYS A 278 -11.29 34.54 35.53
C LYS A 278 -10.30 33.71 34.70
N LYS A 279 -9.08 33.49 35.21
CA LYS A 279 -8.07 32.62 34.54
C LYS A 279 -8.55 31.17 34.44
N ALA A 280 -9.19 30.64 35.49
CA ALA A 280 -9.74 29.28 35.50
C ALA A 280 -10.90 29.11 34.50
N GLU A 281 -11.83 30.06 34.45
CA GLU A 281 -12.96 30.06 33.50
C GLU A 281 -12.49 30.13 32.04
N ALA A 282 -11.49 30.98 31.74
CA ALA A 282 -10.91 31.09 30.41
C ALA A 282 -10.22 29.77 29.97
N ALA A 283 -9.50 29.11 30.87
CA ALA A 283 -8.84 27.83 30.60
C ALA A 283 -9.86 26.72 30.27
N ALA A 284 -10.93 26.61 31.06
CA ALA A 284 -12.00 25.63 30.81
C ALA A 284 -12.68 25.86 29.45
N LYS A 285 -12.92 27.13 29.06
CA LYS A 285 -13.51 27.47 27.76
C LYS A 285 -12.59 27.08 26.59
N ALA A 286 -11.28 27.30 26.73
CA ALA A 286 -10.31 26.94 25.70
C ALA A 286 -10.21 25.41 25.52
N GLU A 287 -10.27 24.64 26.61
CA GLU A 287 -10.25 23.18 26.57
C GLU A 287 -11.50 22.62 25.86
N ALA A 288 -12.68 23.16 26.17
CA ALA A 288 -13.92 22.78 25.50
C ALA A 288 -13.89 23.07 23.99
N ALA A 289 -13.41 24.26 23.58
CA ALA A 289 -13.30 24.62 22.17
C ALA A 289 -12.33 23.71 21.40
N LYS A 290 -11.22 23.31 22.04
CA LYS A 290 -10.27 22.36 21.45
C LYS A 290 -10.90 20.98 21.25
N ALA A 291 -11.61 20.47 22.25
CA ALA A 291 -12.28 19.17 22.16
C ALA A 291 -13.33 19.14 21.03
N GLU A 292 -14.06 20.24 20.81
CA GLU A 292 -15.02 20.37 19.71
C GLU A 292 -14.33 20.39 18.33
N ALA A 293 -13.23 21.13 18.19
CA ALA A 293 -12.45 21.17 16.96
C ALA A 293 -11.85 19.80 16.61
N ASP A 294 -11.32 19.09 17.60
CA ASP A 294 -10.75 17.75 17.41
C ASP A 294 -11.82 16.74 16.96
N ARG A 295 -13.06 16.83 17.49
CA ARG A 295 -14.19 15.99 17.06
C ARG A 295 -14.60 16.28 15.61
N ALA A 296 -14.72 17.55 15.25
CA ALA A 296 -15.09 17.96 13.89
C ALA A 296 -14.05 17.53 12.85
N ALA A 297 -12.76 17.58 13.19
CA ALA A 297 -11.69 17.10 12.32
C ALA A 297 -11.76 15.58 12.08
N ALA A 298 -12.08 14.80 13.11
CA ALA A 298 -12.24 13.34 12.99
C ALA A 298 -13.43 12.96 12.09
N GLU A 299 -14.58 13.60 12.26
CA GLU A 299 -15.77 13.38 11.42
C GLU A 299 -15.51 13.72 9.94
N ALA A 300 -14.83 14.84 9.67
CA ALA A 300 -14.47 15.24 8.32
C ALA A 300 -13.49 14.25 7.65
N SER A 301 -12.55 13.68 8.41
CA SER A 301 -11.63 12.65 7.90
C SER A 301 -12.39 11.38 7.50
N GLN A 302 -13.33 10.94 8.34
CA GLN A 302 -14.12 9.73 8.07
C GLN A 302 -15.02 9.87 6.83
N ALA A 303 -15.61 11.06 6.62
CA ALA A 303 -16.45 11.33 5.46
C ALA A 303 -15.67 11.37 4.12
N ARG A 304 -14.41 11.86 4.14
CA ARG A 304 -13.55 11.85 2.95
C ARG A 304 -13.17 10.43 2.54
N GLU A 305 -12.88 9.57 3.51
CA GLU A 305 -12.50 8.18 3.24
C GLU A 305 -13.67 7.37 2.66
N SER A 306 -14.90 7.58 3.15
CA SER A 306 -16.08 6.90 2.62
C SER A 306 -16.43 7.36 1.20
N ALA A 307 -16.29 8.66 0.89
CA ALA A 307 -16.51 9.20 -0.45
C ALA A 307 -15.51 8.62 -1.47
N SER A 308 -14.22 8.53 -1.10
CA SER A 308 -13.19 7.95 -1.97
C SER A 308 -13.46 6.47 -2.31
N LYS A 309 -13.91 5.67 -1.33
CA LYS A 309 -14.27 4.26 -1.56
C LYS A 309 -15.48 4.13 -2.50
N ALA A 310 -16.48 5.00 -2.36
CA ALA A 310 -17.67 4.97 -3.23
C ALA A 310 -17.35 5.35 -4.69
N GLU A 311 -16.40 6.28 -4.90
CA GLU A 311 -15.95 6.67 -6.24
C GLU A 311 -15.19 5.54 -6.95
N GLN A 312 -14.29 4.86 -6.23
CA GLN A 312 -13.55 3.70 -6.75
C GLN A 312 -14.48 2.56 -7.18
N GLU A 313 -15.52 2.28 -6.38
CA GLU A 313 -16.48 1.22 -6.70
C GLU A 313 -17.32 1.56 -7.95
N ARG A 314 -17.74 2.83 -8.11
CA ARG A 314 -18.45 3.29 -9.33
C ARG A 314 -17.59 3.13 -10.58
N ALA A 315 -16.33 3.53 -10.53
CA ALA A 315 -15.40 3.39 -11.65
C ALA A 315 -15.19 1.91 -12.04
N LYS A 316 -15.15 1.01 -11.05
CA LYS A 316 -15.02 -0.43 -11.29
C LYS A 316 -16.25 -1.02 -11.99
N ILE A 317 -17.45 -0.60 -11.60
CA ILE A 317 -18.72 -1.01 -12.25
C ILE A 317 -18.75 -0.54 -13.71
N GLU A 318 -18.41 0.73 -13.95
CA GLU A 318 -18.42 1.30 -15.30
C GLU A 318 -17.42 0.60 -16.23
N LYS A 319 -16.20 0.33 -15.73
CA LYS A 319 -15.19 -0.42 -16.48
C LYS A 319 -15.66 -1.83 -16.84
N ARG A 320 -16.35 -2.51 -15.92
CA ARG A 320 -16.91 -3.85 -16.15
C ARG A 320 -18.01 -3.83 -17.22
N GLU A 321 -18.88 -2.83 -17.23
CA GLU A 321 -19.93 -2.71 -18.25
C GLU A 321 -19.35 -2.38 -19.64
N MET A 322 -18.36 -1.49 -19.73
CA MET A 322 -17.64 -1.24 -21.00
C MET A 322 -17.01 -2.52 -21.55
N ALA A 323 -16.44 -3.35 -20.67
CA ALA A 323 -15.83 -4.62 -21.05
C ALA A 323 -16.83 -5.63 -21.64
N LYS A 324 -18.03 -5.71 -21.06
CA LYS A 324 -19.12 -6.56 -21.56
C LYS A 324 -19.61 -6.09 -22.92
N ASN A 325 -19.86 -4.78 -23.06
CA ASN A 325 -20.35 -4.18 -24.31
C ASN A 325 -19.38 -4.43 -25.48
N GLU A 326 -18.08 -4.36 -25.22
CA GLU A 326 -17.07 -4.67 -26.23
C GLU A 326 -17.12 -6.13 -26.68
N LEU A 327 -17.23 -7.08 -25.74
CA LEU A 327 -17.35 -8.50 -26.05
C LEU A 327 -18.61 -8.79 -26.87
N GLU A 328 -19.75 -8.24 -26.47
CA GLU A 328 -21.03 -8.41 -27.17
C GLU A 328 -20.96 -7.89 -28.60
N ARG A 329 -20.27 -6.77 -28.83
CA ARG A 329 -20.03 -6.23 -30.17
C ARG A 329 -19.16 -7.17 -31.03
N LEU A 330 -18.12 -7.77 -30.46
CA LEU A 330 -17.25 -8.71 -31.17
C LEU A 330 -18.00 -9.99 -31.55
N LEU A 331 -18.81 -10.53 -30.64
CA LEU A 331 -19.66 -11.69 -30.88
C LEU A 331 -20.70 -11.41 -31.97
N ALA A 332 -21.39 -10.27 -31.92
CA ALA A 332 -22.35 -9.86 -32.94
C ALA A 332 -21.70 -9.71 -34.32
N GLY A 333 -20.44 -9.25 -34.37
CA GLY A 333 -19.65 -9.15 -35.59
C GLY A 333 -18.99 -10.45 -36.06
N ARG A 334 -19.26 -11.59 -35.39
CA ARG A 334 -18.61 -12.89 -35.65
C ARG A 334 -17.08 -12.86 -35.56
N ARG A 335 -16.50 -11.97 -34.74
CA ARG A 335 -15.04 -11.84 -34.54
C ARG A 335 -14.58 -12.72 -33.38
N PHE A 336 -14.73 -14.03 -33.50
CA PHE A 336 -14.59 -14.97 -32.38
C PHE A 336 -13.18 -15.05 -31.78
N ASP A 337 -12.11 -14.92 -32.59
CA ASP A 337 -10.73 -14.89 -32.07
C ASP A 337 -10.49 -13.68 -31.16
N GLU A 338 -11.00 -12.51 -31.56
CA GLU A 338 -10.91 -11.28 -30.77
C GLU A 338 -11.84 -11.32 -29.56
N ALA A 339 -13.02 -11.92 -29.71
CA ALA A 339 -13.96 -12.14 -28.61
C ALA A 339 -13.33 -13.06 -27.55
N SER A 340 -12.63 -14.11 -27.97
CA SER A 340 -11.89 -15.02 -27.07
C SER A 340 -10.80 -14.26 -26.29
N ALA A 341 -9.95 -13.50 -26.99
CA ALA A 341 -8.92 -12.68 -26.34
C ALA A 341 -9.52 -11.64 -25.37
N ARG A 342 -10.65 -11.02 -25.74
CA ARG A 342 -11.35 -10.03 -24.91
C ARG A 342 -11.96 -10.66 -23.66
N LEU A 343 -12.49 -11.87 -23.78
CA LEU A 343 -13.09 -12.63 -22.68
C LEU A 343 -12.03 -13.05 -21.65
N GLU A 344 -10.83 -13.44 -22.10
CA GLU A 344 -9.70 -13.71 -21.19
C GLU A 344 -9.22 -12.43 -20.49
N ALA A 345 -9.14 -11.31 -21.20
CA ALA A 345 -8.85 -10.02 -20.57
C ALA A 345 -9.91 -9.63 -19.52
N TYR A 346 -11.19 -9.90 -19.78
CA TYR A 346 -12.26 -9.73 -18.79
C TYR A 346 -12.02 -10.57 -17.53
N ALA A 347 -11.62 -11.83 -17.68
CA ALA A 347 -11.35 -12.72 -16.54
C ALA A 347 -10.18 -12.25 -15.67
N VAL A 348 -9.13 -11.71 -16.29
CA VAL A 348 -8.00 -11.11 -15.56
C VAL A 348 -8.45 -9.88 -14.76
N GLU A 349 -9.29 -9.04 -15.34
CA GLU A 349 -9.73 -7.79 -14.70
C GLU A 349 -10.82 -7.98 -13.63
N PHE A 350 -11.76 -8.90 -13.85
CA PHE A 350 -12.98 -9.02 -13.04
C PHE A 350 -13.24 -10.42 -12.47
N GLY A 351 -12.42 -11.42 -12.83
CA GLY A 351 -12.59 -12.81 -12.43
C GLY A 351 -13.50 -13.63 -13.36
N LYS A 352 -13.52 -14.95 -13.15
CA LYS A 352 -14.33 -15.92 -13.92
C LYS A 352 -15.75 -16.06 -13.35
N ASP A 353 -16.49 -14.97 -13.40
CA ASP A 353 -17.88 -14.89 -12.97
C ASP A 353 -18.87 -15.61 -13.94
N ASP A 354 -20.17 -15.48 -13.69
CA ASP A 354 -21.20 -16.11 -14.52
C ASP A 354 -21.25 -15.54 -15.95
N TYR A 355 -20.88 -14.27 -16.14
CA TYR A 355 -20.77 -13.67 -17.48
C TYR A 355 -19.64 -14.31 -18.27
N TYR A 356 -18.48 -14.52 -17.63
CA TYR A 356 -17.36 -15.21 -18.26
C TYR A 356 -17.76 -16.64 -18.69
N LYS A 357 -18.31 -17.43 -17.76
CA LYS A 357 -18.69 -18.83 -18.01
C LYS A 357 -19.70 -18.97 -19.15
N LYS A 358 -20.70 -18.08 -19.20
CA LYS A 358 -21.71 -18.09 -20.26
C LYS A 358 -21.10 -17.87 -21.66
N ASN A 359 -20.13 -16.96 -21.76
CA ASN A 359 -19.55 -16.58 -23.04
C ASN A 359 -18.36 -17.46 -23.45
N GLN A 360 -17.77 -18.21 -22.52
CA GLN A 360 -16.64 -19.10 -22.79
C GLN A 360 -16.98 -20.17 -23.83
N GLU A 361 -18.14 -20.82 -23.69
CA GLU A 361 -18.60 -21.85 -24.64
C GLU A 361 -18.87 -21.31 -26.05
N LEU A 362 -19.25 -20.02 -26.17
CA LEU A 362 -19.54 -19.38 -27.46
C LEU A 362 -18.28 -19.12 -28.28
N VAL A 363 -17.14 -18.88 -27.63
CA VAL A 363 -15.89 -18.52 -28.30
C VAL A 363 -14.90 -19.69 -28.41
N LYS A 364 -15.13 -20.78 -27.67
CA LYS A 364 -14.18 -21.90 -27.58
C LYS A 364 -14.24 -22.87 -28.76
N ASN A 365 -15.40 -23.04 -29.41
CA ASN A 365 -15.61 -24.15 -30.35
C ASN A 365 -15.67 -23.75 -31.83
N ILE A 366 -15.51 -22.46 -32.16
CA ILE A 366 -15.66 -21.95 -33.53
C ILE A 366 -14.39 -21.23 -33.96
N LYS A 367 -13.88 -21.59 -35.14
CA LYS A 367 -12.80 -20.87 -35.84
C LYS A 367 -13.31 -20.34 -37.17
N ILE A 368 -13.03 -19.08 -37.46
CA ILE A 368 -13.43 -18.46 -38.73
C ILE A 368 -12.20 -18.12 -39.54
N LEU A 369 -12.13 -18.68 -40.74
CA LEU A 369 -11.14 -18.33 -41.74
C LEU A 369 -11.76 -17.31 -42.69
N SER A 370 -11.17 -16.12 -42.75
CA SER A 370 -11.51 -15.16 -43.81
C SER A 370 -10.78 -15.53 -45.09
N LEU A 371 -11.52 -15.60 -46.19
CA LEU A 371 -11.00 -15.76 -47.54
C LEU A 371 -11.04 -14.41 -48.27
N SER A 372 -10.57 -14.37 -49.52
CA SER A 372 -10.72 -13.20 -50.39
C SER A 372 -12.21 -12.92 -50.71
N GLU A 373 -12.48 -11.70 -51.19
CA GLU A 373 -13.81 -11.31 -51.71
C GLU A 373 -14.96 -11.45 -50.69
N GLY A 374 -14.61 -11.34 -49.39
CA GLY A 374 -15.57 -11.37 -48.29
C GLY A 374 -16.21 -12.75 -48.06
N ALA A 375 -15.67 -13.82 -48.63
CA ALA A 375 -16.06 -15.17 -48.27
C ALA A 375 -15.39 -15.58 -46.95
N THR A 376 -16.05 -16.46 -46.21
CA THR A 376 -15.52 -17.03 -44.96
C THR A 376 -15.77 -18.52 -44.92
N MET A 377 -14.96 -19.23 -44.15
CA MET A 377 -15.20 -20.62 -43.74
C MET A 377 -15.23 -20.69 -42.22
N GLU A 378 -16.27 -21.32 -41.68
CA GLU A 378 -16.39 -21.59 -40.24
C GLU A 378 -15.97 -23.04 -39.98
N PHE A 379 -15.29 -23.31 -38.88
CA PHE A 379 -14.87 -24.64 -38.45
C PHE A 379 -15.29 -24.88 -37.01
N MET A 380 -15.79 -26.09 -36.74
CA MET A 380 -16.15 -26.58 -35.42
C MET A 380 -15.01 -27.43 -34.85
N TRP A 381 -14.57 -27.14 -33.63
CA TRP A 381 -13.64 -28.02 -32.92
C TRP A 381 -14.35 -29.31 -32.48
N VAL A 382 -13.84 -30.45 -32.94
CA VAL A 382 -14.37 -31.78 -32.59
C VAL A 382 -13.38 -32.47 -31.66
N GLU A 383 -13.63 -32.36 -30.35
CA GLU A 383 -12.75 -32.84 -29.28
C GLU A 383 -12.32 -34.32 -29.47
N PRO A 384 -13.21 -35.28 -29.78
CA PRO A 384 -12.80 -36.68 -29.94
C PRO A 384 -11.85 -36.93 -31.13
N LEU A 385 -11.84 -36.04 -32.12
CA LEU A 385 -10.96 -36.11 -33.28
C LEU A 385 -9.68 -35.29 -33.08
N GLY A 386 -9.67 -34.31 -32.17
CA GLY A 386 -8.60 -33.32 -32.10
C GLY A 386 -8.46 -32.51 -33.40
N LEU A 387 -9.58 -32.27 -34.10
CA LEU A 387 -9.62 -31.65 -35.42
C LEU A 387 -10.67 -30.54 -35.51
N TRP A 388 -10.38 -29.57 -36.37
CA TRP A 388 -11.35 -28.58 -36.81
C TRP A 388 -12.10 -29.11 -38.02
N VAL A 389 -13.39 -29.36 -37.90
CA VAL A 389 -14.25 -29.81 -39.01
C VAL A 389 -14.93 -28.60 -39.62
N GLY A 390 -14.86 -28.42 -40.94
CA GLY A 390 -15.62 -27.37 -41.61
C GLY A 390 -17.07 -27.45 -41.17
N LYS A 391 -17.66 -26.33 -40.77
CA LYS A 391 -19.04 -26.29 -40.25
C LYS A 391 -20.05 -26.63 -41.35
N TYR A 392 -19.70 -26.31 -42.58
CA TYR A 392 -20.53 -26.44 -43.78
C TYR A 392 -19.78 -27.25 -44.86
N GLU A 393 -20.52 -27.76 -45.84
CA GLU A 393 -19.94 -28.16 -47.14
C GLU A 393 -19.26 -26.96 -47.80
N VAL A 394 -18.32 -27.20 -48.72
CA VAL A 394 -17.72 -26.10 -49.50
C VAL A 394 -18.77 -25.53 -50.43
N SER A 395 -19.00 -24.21 -50.39
CA SER A 395 -19.97 -23.56 -51.27
C SER A 395 -19.40 -23.21 -52.64
N ASN A 396 -20.26 -22.97 -53.63
CA ASN A 396 -19.85 -22.45 -54.94
C ASN A 396 -19.02 -21.15 -54.82
N LYS A 397 -19.42 -20.22 -53.93
CA LYS A 397 -18.66 -18.99 -53.68
C LYS A 397 -17.25 -19.26 -53.17
N GLN A 398 -17.09 -20.22 -52.26
CA GLN A 398 -15.79 -20.59 -51.72
C GLN A 398 -14.93 -21.28 -52.78
N TYR A 399 -15.50 -22.22 -53.53
CA TYR A 399 -14.79 -22.96 -54.58
C TYR A 399 -14.33 -22.06 -55.74
N LYS A 400 -15.16 -21.10 -56.17
CA LYS A 400 -14.85 -20.15 -57.25
C LYS A 400 -13.68 -19.21 -56.95
N LEU A 401 -13.24 -19.10 -55.70
CA LEU A 401 -11.99 -18.41 -55.36
C LEU A 401 -10.75 -19.19 -55.82
N CYS A 402 -10.84 -20.51 -55.92
CA CYS A 402 -9.81 -21.40 -56.45
C CYS A 402 -9.95 -21.56 -57.97
N ASP A 403 -11.16 -21.84 -58.46
CA ASP A 403 -11.46 -22.03 -59.88
C ASP A 403 -12.62 -21.11 -60.33
N LYS A 404 -12.27 -19.97 -60.91
CA LYS A 404 -13.23 -18.92 -61.30
C LYS A 404 -14.18 -19.34 -62.42
N GLU A 405 -13.81 -20.34 -63.21
CA GLU A 405 -14.59 -20.81 -64.35
C GLU A 405 -15.52 -21.97 -63.98
N HIS A 406 -15.43 -22.48 -62.73
CA HIS A 406 -16.28 -23.56 -62.26
C HIS A 406 -17.76 -23.17 -62.29
N SER A 407 -18.60 -24.12 -62.70
CA SER A 407 -20.05 -24.01 -62.57
C SER A 407 -20.65 -25.36 -62.16
N SER A 408 -21.44 -25.34 -61.10
CA SER A 408 -22.24 -26.49 -60.65
C SER A 408 -23.46 -26.76 -61.53
N GLY A 409 -23.78 -25.82 -62.44
CA GLY A 409 -24.78 -25.98 -63.49
C GLY A 409 -26.24 -25.95 -63.00
N MET A 410 -27.10 -26.60 -63.78
CA MET A 410 -28.55 -26.70 -63.55
C MET A 410 -28.93 -28.17 -63.39
N PHE A 411 -29.94 -28.46 -62.57
CA PHE A 411 -30.65 -29.74 -62.61
C PHE A 411 -32.08 -29.51 -63.05
N LYS A 412 -32.43 -30.01 -64.25
CA LYS A 412 -33.65 -29.60 -64.96
C LYS A 412 -33.69 -28.07 -65.08
N ASP A 413 -34.71 -27.43 -64.52
CA ASP A 413 -34.90 -25.98 -64.55
C ASP A 413 -34.40 -25.27 -63.27
N GLU A 414 -33.82 -26.02 -62.32
CA GLU A 414 -33.38 -25.50 -61.03
C GLU A 414 -31.87 -25.20 -61.02
N ASN A 415 -31.50 -24.06 -60.43
CA ASN A 415 -30.12 -23.62 -60.32
C ASN A 415 -29.38 -24.36 -59.19
N MET A 416 -28.18 -24.87 -59.50
CA MET A 416 -27.28 -25.50 -58.54
C MET A 416 -25.99 -24.69 -58.29
N ASP A 417 -25.83 -23.58 -59.01
CA ASP A 417 -24.59 -22.79 -59.03
C ASP A 417 -24.65 -21.51 -58.19
N GLY A 418 -25.66 -21.38 -57.33
CA GLY A 418 -25.79 -20.25 -56.41
C GLY A 418 -24.64 -20.20 -55.40
N ASP A 419 -24.17 -19.00 -55.08
CA ASP A 419 -23.01 -18.74 -54.20
C ASP A 419 -23.05 -19.47 -52.85
N SER A 420 -24.26 -19.60 -52.28
CA SER A 420 -24.50 -20.23 -50.98
C SER A 420 -24.82 -21.73 -51.08
N GLN A 421 -25.05 -22.28 -52.27
CA GLN A 421 -25.26 -23.73 -52.45
C GLN A 421 -23.92 -24.47 -52.39
N PRO A 422 -23.93 -25.77 -52.03
CA PRO A 422 -22.72 -26.59 -52.03
C PRO A 422 -22.16 -26.70 -53.46
N VAL A 423 -20.84 -26.75 -53.56
CA VAL A 423 -20.18 -27.04 -54.84
C VAL A 423 -20.40 -28.51 -55.21
N ILE A 424 -20.82 -28.74 -56.46
CA ILE A 424 -20.97 -30.05 -57.09
C ILE A 424 -20.36 -30.02 -58.48
N GLN A 425 -20.46 -31.12 -59.25
CA GLN A 425 -19.74 -31.27 -60.53
C GLN A 425 -18.21 -31.17 -60.36
N VAL A 426 -17.73 -31.59 -59.19
CA VAL A 426 -16.32 -31.68 -58.82
C VAL A 426 -15.96 -33.13 -58.54
N SER A 427 -14.81 -33.56 -59.06
CA SER A 427 -14.29 -34.90 -58.82
C SER A 427 -13.53 -34.97 -57.49
N TYR A 428 -13.16 -36.18 -57.07
CA TYR A 428 -12.28 -36.34 -55.91
C TYR A 428 -10.94 -35.58 -56.09
N ASN A 429 -10.34 -35.68 -57.29
CA ASN A 429 -9.11 -34.96 -57.63
C ASN A 429 -9.28 -33.44 -57.55
N ASP A 430 -10.43 -32.90 -57.98
CA ASP A 430 -10.73 -31.47 -57.88
C ASP A 430 -10.87 -31.02 -56.43
N ALA A 431 -11.50 -31.85 -55.59
CA ALA A 431 -11.68 -31.58 -54.17
C ALA A 431 -10.34 -31.61 -53.40
N GLU A 432 -9.46 -32.57 -53.69
CA GLU A 432 -8.09 -32.59 -53.16
C GLU A 432 -7.27 -31.39 -53.63
N ALA A 433 -7.38 -31.01 -54.90
CA ALA A 433 -6.73 -29.83 -55.44
C ALA A 433 -7.19 -28.55 -54.71
N TYR A 434 -8.48 -28.42 -54.40
CA TYR A 434 -9.02 -27.32 -53.61
C TYR A 434 -8.45 -27.32 -52.18
N CYS A 435 -8.41 -28.46 -51.49
CA CYS A 435 -7.82 -28.56 -50.15
C CYS A 435 -6.33 -28.16 -50.16
N LYS A 436 -5.59 -28.57 -51.19
CA LYS A 436 -4.19 -28.16 -51.38
C LYS A 436 -4.08 -26.65 -51.60
N TRP A 437 -4.89 -26.09 -52.49
CA TRP A 437 -4.93 -24.64 -52.72
C TRP A 437 -5.23 -23.88 -51.44
N LEU A 438 -6.21 -24.34 -50.66
CA LEU A 438 -6.61 -23.70 -49.40
C LEU A 438 -5.47 -23.75 -48.37
N THR A 439 -4.71 -24.84 -48.34
CA THR A 439 -3.49 -24.98 -47.52
C THR A 439 -2.40 -24.02 -47.96
N ASP A 440 -2.11 -23.97 -49.26
CA ASP A 440 -1.04 -23.12 -49.80
C ASP A 440 -1.35 -21.63 -49.59
N SER A 441 -2.63 -21.24 -49.75
CA SER A 441 -3.07 -19.83 -49.69
C SER A 441 -3.43 -19.35 -48.28
N HIS A 442 -3.93 -20.23 -47.41
CA HIS A 442 -4.49 -19.85 -46.10
C HIS A 442 -3.96 -20.70 -44.93
N GLY A 443 -3.15 -21.72 -45.16
CA GLY A 443 -2.63 -22.62 -44.12
C GLY A 443 -1.77 -21.90 -43.08
N ALA A 444 -1.04 -20.85 -43.48
CA ALA A 444 -0.30 -19.99 -42.55
C ALA A 444 -1.24 -19.22 -41.60
N ALA A 445 -2.33 -18.65 -42.13
CA ALA A 445 -3.33 -17.94 -41.33
C ALA A 445 -4.11 -18.90 -40.43
N ALA A 446 -4.45 -20.07 -40.95
CA ALA A 446 -5.15 -21.13 -40.23
C ALA A 446 -4.24 -21.92 -39.27
N LYS A 447 -2.91 -21.75 -39.36
CA LYS A 447 -1.89 -22.50 -38.61
C LYS A 447 -2.07 -24.02 -38.75
N GLY A 448 -2.33 -24.48 -39.97
CA GLY A 448 -2.61 -25.89 -40.20
C GLY A 448 -2.84 -26.22 -41.67
N GLU A 449 -3.14 -27.50 -41.91
CA GLU A 449 -3.33 -28.06 -43.24
C GLU A 449 -4.78 -28.47 -43.45
N PHE A 450 -5.31 -28.15 -44.63
CA PHE A 450 -6.66 -28.49 -45.05
C PHE A 450 -6.65 -29.75 -45.90
N ARG A 451 -7.62 -30.64 -45.65
CA ARG A 451 -7.80 -31.89 -46.40
C ARG A 451 -9.25 -32.34 -46.39
N LEU A 452 -9.57 -33.32 -47.22
CA LEU A 452 -10.81 -34.07 -47.09
C LEU A 452 -10.82 -34.86 -45.77
N PRO A 453 -11.98 -35.05 -45.13
CA PRO A 453 -12.09 -35.96 -44.00
C PRO A 453 -11.78 -37.40 -44.44
N THR A 454 -11.20 -38.21 -43.56
CA THR A 454 -11.23 -39.66 -43.73
C THR A 454 -12.66 -40.17 -43.51
N GLU A 455 -12.99 -41.34 -44.05
CA GLU A 455 -14.31 -41.95 -43.80
C GLU A 455 -14.63 -42.12 -42.30
N GLN A 456 -13.63 -42.46 -41.50
CA GLN A 456 -13.78 -42.62 -40.05
C GLN A 456 -14.01 -41.29 -39.32
N GLU A 457 -13.32 -40.22 -39.72
CA GLU A 457 -13.56 -38.88 -39.18
C GLU A 457 -14.96 -38.39 -39.54
N TRP A 458 -15.39 -38.64 -40.78
CA TRP A 458 -16.74 -38.35 -41.25
C TRP A 458 -17.81 -39.03 -40.38
N GLU A 459 -17.66 -40.34 -40.18
CA GLU A 459 -18.57 -41.10 -39.34
C GLU A 459 -18.57 -40.58 -37.88
N THR A 460 -17.41 -40.19 -37.35
CA THR A 460 -17.30 -39.67 -35.99
C THR A 460 -18.11 -38.39 -35.79
N PHE A 461 -18.00 -37.42 -36.71
CA PHE A 461 -18.79 -36.21 -36.60
C PHE A 461 -20.25 -36.41 -37.01
N ALA A 462 -20.60 -37.42 -37.81
CA ALA A 462 -21.99 -37.80 -38.05
C ALA A 462 -22.66 -38.40 -36.80
N LEU A 463 -21.92 -39.21 -36.02
CA LEU A 463 -22.43 -39.86 -34.80
C LEU A 463 -22.55 -38.92 -33.59
N CYS A 464 -21.86 -37.78 -33.58
CA CYS A 464 -21.70 -36.87 -32.44
C CYS A 464 -21.57 -37.57 -31.06
N GLY A 465 -20.81 -38.67 -30.99
CA GLY A 465 -20.59 -39.45 -29.76
C GLY A 465 -21.81 -40.25 -29.26
N GLN A 466 -22.83 -40.45 -30.09
CA GLN A 466 -24.07 -41.17 -29.74
C GLN A 466 -24.25 -42.42 -30.61
N GLN A 467 -25.06 -43.38 -30.14
CA GLN A 467 -25.57 -44.46 -30.98
C GLN A 467 -26.79 -43.96 -31.75
N ARG A 468 -26.66 -43.80 -33.07
CA ARG A 468 -27.72 -43.29 -33.95
C ARG A 468 -27.59 -43.86 -35.36
N ASP A 469 -28.69 -43.82 -36.10
CA ASP A 469 -28.75 -44.35 -37.47
C ASP A 469 -28.53 -43.28 -38.55
N PHE A 470 -28.89 -42.03 -38.27
CA PHE A 470 -28.83 -40.91 -39.21
C PHE A 470 -28.03 -39.73 -38.65
N PRO A 471 -27.46 -38.86 -39.49
CA PRO A 471 -26.74 -37.66 -39.02
C PRO A 471 -27.57 -36.74 -38.12
N TRP A 472 -28.90 -36.69 -38.30
CA TRP A 472 -29.83 -35.90 -37.50
C TRP A 472 -30.41 -36.63 -36.27
N GLY A 473 -30.05 -37.91 -36.05
CA GLY A 473 -30.55 -38.72 -34.91
C GLY A 473 -31.04 -40.11 -35.32
N SER A 474 -31.91 -40.71 -34.51
CA SER A 474 -32.43 -42.08 -34.72
C SER A 474 -33.83 -42.13 -35.34
N GLU A 475 -34.50 -40.99 -35.44
CA GLU A 475 -35.89 -40.91 -35.89
C GLU A 475 -36.01 -40.74 -37.41
N TRP A 476 -37.05 -41.36 -37.97
CA TRP A 476 -37.47 -41.20 -39.37
C TRP A 476 -38.93 -40.73 -39.43
N PRO A 477 -39.31 -39.78 -40.30
CA PRO A 477 -38.48 -39.06 -41.28
C PRO A 477 -37.53 -38.02 -40.62
N PRO A 478 -36.62 -37.38 -41.38
CA PRO A 478 -35.80 -36.28 -40.88
C PRO A 478 -36.64 -35.14 -40.29
N THR A 479 -36.07 -34.39 -39.35
CA THR A 479 -36.68 -33.16 -38.81
C THR A 479 -36.07 -31.88 -39.39
N LYS A 480 -34.95 -32.02 -40.09
CA LYS A 480 -34.18 -30.95 -40.75
C LYS A 480 -33.19 -31.58 -41.74
N GLY A 481 -32.75 -30.81 -42.72
CA GLY A 481 -31.84 -31.22 -43.79
C GLY A 481 -32.45 -31.06 -45.18
N ASN A 482 -31.72 -31.45 -46.21
CA ASN A 482 -32.22 -31.38 -47.59
C ASN A 482 -32.17 -32.75 -48.28
N TYR A 483 -33.32 -33.26 -48.70
CA TYR A 483 -33.48 -34.64 -49.18
C TYR A 483 -34.45 -34.72 -50.36
N GLY A 484 -34.56 -35.90 -50.96
CA GLY A 484 -35.57 -36.15 -51.99
C GLY A 484 -36.98 -36.24 -51.39
N LEU A 485 -37.96 -36.56 -52.23
CA LEU A 485 -39.37 -36.65 -51.83
C LEU A 485 -39.61 -37.75 -50.77
N ILE A 486 -39.60 -37.36 -49.49
CA ILE A 486 -39.91 -38.19 -48.32
C ILE A 486 -41.35 -37.90 -47.89
N GLU A 487 -42.15 -38.95 -47.68
CA GLU A 487 -43.54 -38.78 -47.24
C GLU A 487 -43.60 -38.09 -45.86
N GLY A 488 -44.33 -36.98 -45.77
CA GLY A 488 -44.48 -36.21 -44.54
C GLY A 488 -43.32 -35.26 -44.21
N TYR A 489 -42.39 -35.04 -45.14
CA TYR A 489 -41.27 -34.12 -44.99
C TYR A 489 -41.15 -33.19 -46.20
N ASP A 490 -41.04 -31.89 -45.95
CA ASP A 490 -40.85 -30.85 -46.96
C ASP A 490 -39.78 -29.88 -46.46
N ASP A 491 -38.65 -29.83 -47.15
CA ASP A 491 -37.55 -28.90 -46.86
C ASP A 491 -37.66 -27.59 -47.64
N GLY A 492 -38.63 -27.47 -48.56
CA GLY A 492 -38.85 -26.30 -49.41
C GLY A 492 -37.87 -26.17 -50.58
N TYR A 493 -37.02 -27.18 -50.84
CA TYR A 493 -35.96 -27.10 -51.84
C TYR A 493 -36.07 -28.22 -52.89
N PRO A 494 -36.25 -27.90 -54.18
CA PRO A 494 -36.36 -28.91 -55.24
C PRO A 494 -35.03 -29.60 -55.58
N VAL A 495 -33.92 -29.00 -55.15
CA VAL A 495 -32.53 -29.44 -55.32
C VAL A 495 -31.69 -29.03 -54.10
N SER A 496 -30.34 -29.06 -54.17
CA SER A 496 -29.48 -28.63 -53.06
C SER A 496 -29.86 -27.24 -52.53
N CYS A 497 -29.85 -27.07 -51.21
CA CYS A 497 -30.17 -25.81 -50.55
C CYS A 497 -28.90 -25.01 -50.17
N PRO A 498 -29.03 -23.75 -49.70
CA PRO A 498 -27.91 -23.03 -49.10
C PRO A 498 -27.25 -23.85 -47.98
N ILE A 499 -25.92 -23.88 -47.94
CA ILE A 499 -25.14 -24.67 -46.96
C ILE A 499 -25.49 -24.35 -45.50
N THR A 500 -26.04 -23.16 -45.22
CA THR A 500 -26.48 -22.75 -43.87
C THR A 500 -27.86 -23.29 -43.49
N GLU A 501 -28.57 -23.89 -44.42
CA GLU A 501 -29.94 -24.40 -44.28
C GLU A 501 -30.01 -25.93 -44.48
N SER A 502 -28.88 -26.58 -44.73
CA SER A 502 -28.78 -28.03 -44.99
C SER A 502 -28.95 -28.92 -43.77
N GLY A 503 -29.42 -28.37 -42.65
CA GLY A 503 -29.65 -29.07 -41.38
C GLY A 503 -28.37 -29.45 -40.65
N ASP A 504 -28.30 -29.16 -39.36
CA ASP A 504 -27.15 -29.45 -38.49
C ASP A 504 -27.32 -30.71 -37.63
N ASN A 505 -26.21 -31.26 -37.15
CA ASN A 505 -26.20 -32.24 -36.06
C ASN A 505 -26.01 -31.56 -34.69
N GLU A 506 -25.97 -32.30 -33.58
CA GLU A 506 -25.81 -31.73 -32.22
C GLU A 506 -24.44 -31.09 -31.96
N TRP A 507 -23.48 -31.27 -32.85
CA TRP A 507 -22.20 -30.55 -32.84
C TRP A 507 -22.21 -29.30 -33.72
N GLY A 508 -23.36 -28.95 -34.29
CA GLY A 508 -23.54 -27.74 -35.09
C GLY A 508 -22.89 -27.81 -36.48
N ILE A 509 -22.64 -29.02 -37.00
CA ILE A 509 -22.09 -29.26 -38.33
C ILE A 509 -23.26 -29.53 -39.28
N PHE A 510 -23.35 -28.72 -40.34
CA PHE A 510 -24.45 -28.67 -41.30
C PHE A 510 -24.17 -29.53 -42.53
N GLY A 511 -25.21 -30.12 -43.12
CA GLY A 511 -25.12 -30.87 -44.38
C GLY A 511 -24.52 -32.27 -44.25
N VAL A 512 -24.32 -32.76 -43.02
CA VAL A 512 -23.80 -34.13 -42.81
C VAL A 512 -24.81 -35.19 -43.27
N GLY A 513 -26.10 -34.87 -43.27
CA GLY A 513 -27.15 -35.70 -43.86
C GLY A 513 -27.86 -34.97 -45.00
N GLY A 514 -27.80 -35.53 -46.19
CA GLY A 514 -28.44 -34.95 -47.37
C GLY A 514 -27.66 -33.78 -47.96
N ASN A 515 -28.37 -32.88 -48.64
CA ASN A 515 -27.84 -31.82 -49.50
C ASN A 515 -26.94 -32.38 -50.62
N VAL A 516 -25.66 -32.67 -50.37
CA VAL A 516 -24.81 -33.39 -51.32
C VAL A 516 -23.97 -34.48 -50.64
N TRP A 517 -23.63 -35.52 -51.40
CA TRP A 517 -22.64 -36.50 -50.95
C TRP A 517 -21.29 -35.82 -50.75
N GLU A 518 -20.53 -36.24 -49.73
CA GLU A 518 -19.24 -35.65 -49.42
C GLU A 518 -18.08 -36.61 -49.72
N TRP A 519 -17.20 -36.22 -50.65
CA TRP A 519 -15.94 -36.94 -50.88
C TRP A 519 -15.12 -37.08 -49.58
N CYS A 520 -14.63 -38.29 -49.34
CA CYS A 520 -13.78 -38.63 -48.19
C CYS A 520 -12.48 -39.29 -48.68
N GLN A 521 -11.41 -39.15 -47.90
CA GLN A 521 -10.17 -39.88 -48.14
C GLN A 521 -10.40 -41.38 -47.92
N GLY A 522 -9.87 -42.19 -48.83
CA GLY A 522 -9.93 -43.65 -48.77
C GLY A 522 -10.60 -44.26 -50.00
N SER A 523 -10.59 -45.59 -50.02
CA SER A 523 -11.09 -46.40 -51.12
C SER A 523 -12.28 -47.24 -50.66
N LEU A 524 -13.36 -47.24 -51.46
CA LEU A 524 -14.56 -48.02 -51.18
C LEU A 524 -14.29 -49.53 -51.23
N ASP A 525 -13.50 -49.95 -52.23
CA ASP A 525 -13.20 -51.35 -52.55
C ASP A 525 -11.83 -51.83 -52.03
N GLY A 526 -11.06 -50.93 -51.40
CA GLY A 526 -9.71 -51.20 -50.88
C GLY A 526 -8.63 -51.30 -51.95
N THR A 527 -8.95 -51.09 -53.23
CA THR A 527 -8.00 -51.17 -54.35
C THR A 527 -7.51 -49.80 -54.83
N GLY A 528 -8.19 -48.72 -54.42
CA GLY A 528 -7.93 -47.36 -54.88
C GLY A 528 -8.64 -46.99 -56.18
N HIS A 529 -9.44 -47.89 -56.76
CA HIS A 529 -10.18 -47.59 -57.99
C HIS A 529 -11.41 -46.72 -57.77
N PHE A 530 -12.06 -46.85 -56.61
CA PHE A 530 -13.24 -46.07 -56.25
C PHE A 530 -12.99 -45.31 -54.96
N ASN A 531 -12.98 -43.97 -55.04
CA ASN A 531 -12.92 -43.09 -53.88
C ASN A 531 -14.28 -43.06 -53.19
N VAL A 532 -14.28 -43.02 -51.86
CA VAL A 532 -15.51 -43.11 -51.06
C VAL A 532 -16.14 -41.73 -50.83
N PHE A 533 -17.46 -41.66 -50.85
CA PHE A 533 -18.25 -40.52 -50.39
C PHE A 533 -19.38 -40.95 -49.44
N ARG A 534 -19.77 -40.04 -48.54
CA ARG A 534 -20.72 -40.30 -47.42
C ARG A 534 -21.80 -39.22 -47.32
N GLY A 535 -22.90 -39.48 -46.61
CA GLY A 535 -23.91 -38.46 -46.23
C GLY A 535 -25.25 -38.47 -46.98
N GLY A 536 -25.31 -39.01 -48.20
CA GLY A 536 -26.51 -38.89 -49.02
C GLY A 536 -26.62 -37.54 -49.73
N ALA A 537 -27.67 -37.30 -50.50
CA ALA A 537 -27.88 -36.06 -51.23
C ALA A 537 -29.37 -35.72 -51.40
N TRP A 538 -29.64 -34.52 -51.91
CA TRP A 538 -30.97 -33.93 -52.18
C TRP A 538 -31.89 -34.79 -53.05
N ASN A 539 -31.38 -35.80 -53.77
CA ASN A 539 -32.16 -36.68 -54.64
C ASN A 539 -32.50 -38.04 -54.00
N LEU A 540 -32.14 -38.27 -52.73
CA LEU A 540 -32.36 -39.53 -52.02
C LEU A 540 -33.48 -39.41 -50.99
N ASN A 541 -34.37 -40.41 -50.94
CA ASN A 541 -35.58 -40.35 -50.11
C ASN A 541 -35.90 -41.65 -49.35
N LYS A 542 -34.94 -42.59 -49.27
CA LYS A 542 -35.11 -43.86 -48.55
C LYS A 542 -34.26 -43.88 -47.29
N PRO A 543 -34.78 -44.41 -46.15
CA PRO A 543 -34.01 -44.52 -44.92
C PRO A 543 -32.63 -45.13 -45.14
N ASP A 544 -32.55 -46.29 -45.80
CA ASP A 544 -31.28 -47.00 -45.99
C ASP A 544 -30.25 -46.20 -46.80
N SER A 545 -30.71 -45.29 -47.67
CA SER A 545 -29.82 -44.44 -48.48
C SER A 545 -29.25 -43.23 -47.71
N LEU A 546 -29.81 -42.89 -46.55
CA LEU A 546 -29.42 -41.73 -45.74
C LEU A 546 -28.82 -42.10 -44.37
N ARG A 547 -28.64 -43.40 -44.11
CA ARG A 547 -27.98 -43.88 -42.88
C ARG A 547 -26.52 -43.44 -42.84
N ILE A 548 -26.01 -43.21 -41.62
CA ILE A 548 -24.57 -42.99 -41.37
C ILE A 548 -23.74 -44.15 -41.89
N ALA A 549 -24.25 -45.38 -41.89
CA ALA A 549 -23.54 -46.55 -42.41
C ALA A 549 -23.52 -46.63 -43.95
N ASN A 550 -24.32 -45.82 -44.66
CA ASN A 550 -24.41 -45.90 -46.12
C ASN A 550 -23.19 -45.26 -46.79
N ARG A 551 -22.46 -46.06 -47.57
CA ARG A 551 -21.24 -45.65 -48.26
C ARG A 551 -21.35 -45.97 -49.74
N ALA A 552 -20.88 -45.05 -50.56
CA ALA A 552 -20.84 -45.18 -52.01
C ALA A 552 -19.51 -44.62 -52.52
N GLY A 553 -19.21 -44.82 -53.80
CA GLY A 553 -17.94 -44.38 -54.37
C GLY A 553 -17.94 -44.42 -55.87
N ASP A 554 -17.04 -43.65 -56.46
CA ASP A 554 -16.85 -43.52 -57.90
C ASP A 554 -15.35 -43.28 -58.21
N ALA A 555 -14.96 -43.32 -59.48
CA ALA A 555 -13.60 -43.04 -59.91
C ALA A 555 -13.19 -41.60 -59.56
N ALA A 556 -11.90 -41.38 -59.34
CA ALA A 556 -11.36 -40.11 -58.83
C ALA A 556 -11.57 -38.90 -59.76
N ASP A 557 -11.82 -39.14 -61.04
CA ASP A 557 -12.09 -38.16 -62.09
C ASP A 557 -13.59 -38.00 -62.42
N THR A 558 -14.46 -38.83 -61.83
CA THR A 558 -15.92 -38.71 -62.04
C THR A 558 -16.47 -37.46 -61.37
N ARG A 559 -17.32 -36.74 -62.11
CA ARG A 559 -18.08 -35.56 -61.66
C ARG A 559 -19.57 -35.85 -61.70
N SER A 560 -20.29 -35.45 -60.65
CA SER A 560 -21.72 -35.74 -60.48
C SER A 560 -22.49 -34.54 -59.94
N SER A 561 -23.77 -34.45 -60.26
CA SER A 561 -24.64 -33.34 -59.85
C SER A 561 -25.17 -33.43 -58.40
N PHE A 562 -24.61 -34.34 -57.61
CA PHE A 562 -25.04 -34.65 -56.25
C PHE A 562 -23.87 -35.01 -55.33
N VAL A 563 -22.62 -34.87 -55.80
CA VAL A 563 -21.41 -35.11 -55.01
C VAL A 563 -20.61 -33.82 -54.95
N GLY A 564 -20.39 -33.36 -53.72
CA GLY A 564 -19.51 -32.26 -53.34
C GLY A 564 -18.53 -32.73 -52.28
N PHE A 565 -18.15 -31.83 -51.37
CA PHE A 565 -17.23 -32.18 -50.28
C PHE A 565 -17.24 -31.14 -49.15
N ARG A 566 -16.68 -31.53 -48.00
CA ARG A 566 -16.26 -30.62 -46.94
C ARG A 566 -14.78 -30.73 -46.67
N VAL A 567 -14.28 -29.77 -45.90
CA VAL A 567 -12.88 -29.68 -45.51
C VAL A 567 -12.73 -29.88 -44.01
N VAL A 568 -11.70 -30.61 -43.59
CA VAL A 568 -11.18 -30.59 -42.22
C VAL A 568 -9.83 -29.88 -42.17
N LEU A 569 -9.52 -29.30 -41.01
CA LEU A 569 -8.31 -28.55 -40.75
C LEU A 569 -7.54 -29.20 -39.59
N ASN A 570 -6.33 -29.68 -39.91
CA ASN A 570 -5.38 -30.16 -38.93
C ASN A 570 -4.59 -28.96 -38.37
N ALA A 571 -5.05 -28.40 -37.26
CA ALA A 571 -4.47 -27.23 -36.60
C ALA A 571 -4.53 -27.40 -35.07
N PRO A 572 -3.76 -26.62 -34.29
CA PRO A 572 -3.81 -26.65 -32.83
C PRO A 572 -5.23 -26.48 -32.26
N PRO A 573 -5.50 -27.03 -31.06
CA PRO A 573 -6.78 -26.86 -30.37
C PRO A 573 -7.07 -25.37 -30.08
N PRO A 574 -8.33 -25.03 -29.76
CA PRO A 574 -8.68 -23.72 -29.21
C PRO A 574 -7.76 -23.37 -28.03
N ALA A 575 -7.42 -22.09 -27.88
CA ALA A 575 -6.65 -21.63 -26.72
C ALA A 575 -7.41 -21.96 -25.41
N PRO A 576 -6.71 -22.42 -24.35
CA PRO A 576 -7.32 -22.92 -23.12
C PRO A 576 -8.09 -21.88 -22.31
#